data_AF-A0A530C0T1-F1
#
_entry.id   AF-A0A530C0T1-F1
#
_cell.length_a   1.000
_cell.length_b   1.000
_cell.length_c   1.000
_cell.angle_alpha   90.00
_cell.angle_beta   90.00
_cell.angle_gamma   90.00
#
_symmetry.space_group_name_H-M   'P 1'
#
loop_
_entity.id
_entity.type
_entity.pdbx_description
1 polymer ?
#
loop_
_entity_poly.entity_id
_entity_poly.type
_entity_poly.pdbx_seq_one_letter_code
_entity_poly.pdbx_strand_id
1 'polypeptide(L)'
;MLRVGLNPYGLTYHLGLQGRGTPRANPKGAGLEGFIALAEELGARTLEIYDPWLAEMSDSGLAALKERLDGLGMTPVVSAGLNMMGPLESAFRSARSLGAKTIRLGLTPVLCGDRNAWGEKWGELN
;
A
#
# COMPACT_ATOMS: atom_id res chain seq x y z
N MET A 1 -7.86 -23.27 1.91
CA MET A 1 -8.61 -22.32 2.75
C MET A 1 -8.50 -20.94 2.13
N LEU A 2 -9.59 -20.17 2.07
CA LEU A 2 -9.59 -18.80 1.53
C LEU A 2 -8.76 -17.89 2.45
N ARG A 3 -7.90 -17.05 1.88
CA ARG A 3 -7.18 -15.99 2.61
C ARG A 3 -7.85 -14.66 2.28
N VAL A 4 -8.42 -14.02 3.30
CA VAL A 4 -8.98 -12.67 3.20
C VAL A 4 -7.93 -11.69 3.69
N GLY A 5 -7.76 -10.60 2.96
CA GLY A 5 -6.76 -9.58 3.25
C GLY A 5 -7.35 -8.18 3.33
N LEU A 6 -6.52 -7.25 3.79
CA LEU A 6 -6.86 -5.84 3.89
C LEU A 6 -6.01 -5.00 2.93
N ASN A 7 -6.64 -4.05 2.25
CA ASN A 7 -5.96 -3.05 1.43
C ASN A 7 -6.18 -1.63 1.99
N PRO A 8 -5.21 -0.71 1.83
CA PRO A 8 -5.26 0.59 2.49
C PRO A 8 -6.16 1.60 1.75
N TYR A 9 -6.53 1.30 0.49
CA TYR A 9 -7.14 2.25 -0.42
C TYR A 9 -8.61 2.60 -0.09
N GLY A 10 -9.30 1.75 0.68
CA GLY A 10 -10.61 2.08 1.26
C GLY A 10 -10.54 2.94 2.53
N LEU A 11 -9.34 3.10 3.11
CA LEU A 11 -9.11 3.71 4.43
C LEU A 11 -8.14 4.89 4.36
N THR A 12 -7.95 5.47 3.18
CA THR A 12 -6.85 6.41 2.89
C THR A 12 -6.83 7.64 3.80
N TYR A 13 -7.98 8.20 4.18
CA TYR A 13 -8.03 9.32 5.13
C TYR A 13 -7.63 8.87 6.55
N HIS A 14 -8.19 7.77 7.05
CA HIS A 14 -7.86 7.21 8.37
C HIS A 14 -6.37 6.89 8.49
N LEU A 15 -5.79 6.30 7.44
CA LEU A 15 -4.37 5.93 7.39
C LEU A 15 -3.42 7.11 7.10
N GLY A 16 -3.95 8.32 6.85
CA GLY A 16 -3.14 9.51 6.56
C GLY A 16 -2.53 9.56 5.16
N LEU A 17 -3.05 8.75 4.22
CA LEU A 17 -2.62 8.73 2.83
C LEU A 17 -3.30 9.83 2.01
N GLN A 18 -4.59 10.06 2.24
CA GLN A 18 -5.35 11.06 1.49
C GLN A 18 -4.92 12.47 1.88
N GLY A 19 -4.55 13.28 0.87
CA GLY A 19 -4.14 14.66 1.08
C GLY A 19 -2.80 14.85 1.79
N ARG A 20 -1.97 13.79 1.92
CA ARG A 20 -0.62 13.84 2.53
C ARG A 20 0.19 14.99 1.92
N GLY A 21 0.82 15.79 2.78
CA GLY A 21 1.59 16.97 2.36
C GLY A 21 0.75 18.23 2.07
N THR A 22 -0.58 18.20 2.28
CA THR A 22 -1.46 19.35 2.09
C THR A 22 -2.21 19.72 3.37
N PRO A 23 -2.83 20.91 3.47
CA PRO A 23 -3.69 21.27 4.61
C PRO A 23 -4.90 20.35 4.82
N ARG A 24 -5.26 19.52 3.82
CA ARG A 24 -6.37 18.55 3.91
C ARG A 24 -5.93 17.19 4.49
N ALA A 25 -4.64 17.01 4.79
CA ALA A 25 -4.14 15.79 5.40
C ALA A 25 -4.86 15.51 6.73
N ASN A 26 -5.08 14.24 7.05
CA ASN A 26 -5.51 13.85 8.39
C ASN A 26 -4.36 14.16 9.38
N PRO A 27 -4.55 15.06 10.37
CA PRO A 27 -3.50 15.40 11.33
C PRO A 27 -3.15 14.25 12.28
N LYS A 28 -3.98 13.19 12.32
CA LYS A 28 -3.83 12.00 13.17
C LYS A 28 -3.97 10.72 12.33
N GLY A 29 -3.29 10.67 11.19
CA GLY A 29 -3.25 9.48 10.34
C GLY A 29 -2.63 8.29 11.09
N ALA A 30 -3.28 7.13 11.04
CA ALA A 30 -2.86 5.95 11.80
C ALA A 30 -1.60 5.26 11.20
N GLY A 31 -1.28 5.54 9.94
CA GLY A 31 -0.09 5.02 9.25
C GLY A 31 -0.06 3.50 9.13
N LEU A 32 1.15 2.96 8.88
CA LEU A 32 1.37 1.52 8.75
C LEU A 32 1.06 0.76 10.05
N GLU A 33 1.43 1.32 11.20
CA GLU A 33 1.21 0.67 12.50
C GLU A 33 -0.27 0.49 12.82
N GLY A 34 -1.08 1.54 12.64
CA GLY A 34 -2.52 1.44 12.81
C GLY A 34 -3.17 0.50 11.79
N PHE A 35 -2.61 0.43 10.57
CA PHE A 35 -3.09 -0.49 9.55
C PHE A 35 -2.84 -1.97 9.92
N ILE A 36 -1.66 -2.29 10.46
CA ILE A 36 -1.34 -3.65 10.93
C ILE A 36 -2.24 -4.02 12.13
N ALA A 37 -2.43 -3.10 13.08
CA ALA A 37 -3.32 -3.33 14.22
C ALA A 37 -4.76 -3.61 13.78
N LEU A 38 -5.29 -2.85 12.82
CA LEU A 38 -6.61 -3.09 12.24
C LEU A 38 -6.69 -4.44 11.51
N ALA A 39 -5.64 -4.81 10.76
CA ALA A 39 -5.58 -6.10 10.08
C ALA A 39 -5.58 -7.28 11.08
N GLU A 40 -4.93 -7.13 12.22
CA GLU A 40 -4.91 -8.12 13.30
C GLU A 40 -6.29 -8.26 13.94
N GLU A 41 -6.93 -7.13 14.29
CA GLU A 41 -8.30 -7.08 14.84
C GLU A 41 -9.30 -7.82 13.93
N LEU A 42 -9.18 -7.62 12.61
CA LEU A 42 -10.05 -8.24 11.61
C LEU A 42 -9.67 -9.69 11.28
N GLY A 43 -8.58 -10.22 11.84
CA GLY A 43 -8.09 -11.57 11.54
C GLY A 43 -7.61 -11.73 10.09
N ALA A 44 -7.14 -10.66 9.45
CA ALA A 44 -6.66 -10.68 8.08
C ALA A 44 -5.45 -11.62 7.93
N ARG A 45 -5.38 -12.34 6.80
CA ARG A 45 -4.27 -13.27 6.47
C ARG A 45 -3.41 -12.77 5.33
N THR A 46 -3.73 -11.61 4.80
CA THR A 46 -2.97 -10.94 3.74
C THR A 46 -3.02 -9.44 3.98
N LEU A 47 -1.89 -8.76 3.81
CA LEU A 47 -1.79 -7.32 4.01
C LEU A 47 -1.19 -6.69 2.77
N GLU A 48 -1.98 -5.87 2.08
CA GLU A 48 -1.48 -5.08 0.96
C GLU A 48 -0.88 -3.77 1.50
N ILE A 49 0.41 -3.55 1.30
CA ILE A 49 1.15 -2.47 1.94
C ILE A 49 1.54 -1.42 0.89
N TYR A 50 1.23 -0.16 1.20
CA TYR A 50 1.62 1.00 0.41
C TYR A 50 3.15 1.14 0.37
N ASP A 51 3.78 0.94 -0.80
CA ASP A 51 5.25 0.90 -0.93
C ASP A 51 5.96 2.14 -0.34
N PRO A 52 5.45 3.38 -0.45
CA PRO A 52 6.17 4.52 0.13
C PRO A 52 6.31 4.48 1.65
N TRP A 53 5.49 3.72 2.39
CA TRP A 53 5.78 3.44 3.80
C TRP A 53 7.02 2.55 3.97
N LEU A 54 7.21 1.57 3.09
CA LEU A 54 8.32 0.63 3.10
C LEU A 54 9.61 1.26 2.56
N ALA A 55 9.48 2.12 1.54
CA ALA A 55 10.57 2.85 0.92
C ALA A 55 11.32 3.73 1.93
N GLU A 56 10.59 4.32 2.87
CA GLU A 56 11.12 5.16 3.95
C GLU A 56 11.85 4.35 5.05
N MET A 57 11.72 3.02 5.07
CA MET A 57 12.33 2.16 6.10
C MET A 57 13.76 1.73 5.74
N SER A 58 14.60 1.62 6.78
CA SER A 58 15.89 0.94 6.69
C SER A 58 15.73 -0.56 6.44
N ASP A 59 16.80 -1.23 6.00
CA ASP A 59 16.80 -2.68 5.80
C ASP A 59 16.49 -3.44 7.10
N SER A 60 17.01 -2.96 8.23
CA SER A 60 16.67 -3.52 9.55
C SER A 60 15.21 -3.32 9.93
N GLY A 61 14.62 -2.18 9.58
CA GLY A 61 13.20 -1.91 9.78
C GLY A 61 12.31 -2.83 8.94
N LEU A 62 12.70 -3.07 7.68
CA LEU A 62 12.00 -4.03 6.81
C LEU A 62 12.13 -5.47 7.32
N ALA A 63 13.30 -5.86 7.84
CA ALA A 63 13.51 -7.18 8.43
C ALA A 63 12.63 -7.40 9.68
N ALA A 64 12.56 -6.40 10.56
CA ALA A 64 11.68 -6.44 11.74
C ALA A 64 10.19 -6.50 11.35
N LEU A 65 9.79 -5.72 10.33
CA LEU A 65 8.43 -5.79 9.81
C LEU A 65 8.12 -7.18 9.23
N LYS A 66 9.05 -7.78 8.48
CA LYS A 66 8.92 -9.14 7.97
C LYS A 66 8.67 -10.14 9.10
N GLU A 67 9.52 -10.14 10.12
CA GLU A 67 9.40 -11.06 11.26
C GLU A 67 8.05 -10.91 11.96
N ARG A 68 7.59 -9.67 12.15
CA ARG A 68 6.26 -9.39 12.72
C ARG A 68 5.13 -9.94 11.86
N LEU A 69 5.15 -9.71 10.55
CA LEU A 69 4.11 -10.21 9.64
C LEU A 69 4.09 -11.75 9.61
N ASP A 70 5.25 -12.38 9.64
CA ASP A 70 5.38 -13.84 9.72
C ASP A 70 4.78 -14.36 11.04
N GLY A 71 5.08 -13.72 12.18
CA GLY A 71 4.52 -14.05 13.49
C GLY A 71 2.99 -13.89 13.57
N LEU A 72 2.44 -12.91 12.86
CA LEU A 72 1.00 -12.70 12.73
C LEU A 72 0.33 -13.62 11.68
N GLY A 73 1.13 -14.40 10.93
CA GLY A 73 0.64 -15.24 9.84
C GLY A 73 0.04 -14.44 8.67
N MET A 74 0.51 -13.21 8.45
CA MET A 74 0.05 -12.31 7.40
C MET A 74 0.98 -12.38 6.18
N THR A 75 0.42 -12.69 5.01
CA THR A 75 1.19 -12.63 3.75
C THR A 75 1.23 -11.20 3.22
N PRO A 76 2.41 -10.58 3.01
CA PRO A 76 2.50 -9.25 2.44
C PRO A 76 2.26 -9.24 0.93
N VAL A 77 1.60 -8.19 0.44
CA VAL A 77 1.54 -7.78 -0.96
C VAL A 77 2.06 -6.35 -1.03
N VAL A 78 3.06 -6.06 -1.87
CA VAL A 78 3.56 -4.68 -2.01
C VAL A 78 2.71 -3.96 -3.06
N SER A 79 2.13 -2.82 -2.71
CA SER A 79 1.36 -1.99 -3.62
C SER A 79 2.20 -0.83 -4.12
N ALA A 80 2.38 -0.77 -5.44
CA ALA A 80 3.19 0.22 -6.14
C ALA A 80 2.39 0.85 -7.31
N GLY A 81 2.96 1.86 -7.95
CA GLY A 81 2.34 2.51 -9.11
C GLY A 81 3.40 3.00 -10.09
N LEU A 82 3.22 2.71 -11.38
CA LEU A 82 4.25 2.88 -12.42
C LEU A 82 4.81 4.31 -12.47
N ASN A 83 3.94 5.31 -12.33
CA ASN A 83 4.29 6.74 -12.36
C ASN A 83 3.67 7.55 -11.19
N MET A 84 3.17 6.88 -10.15
CA MET A 84 2.41 7.52 -9.07
C MET A 84 3.03 7.44 -7.69
N MET A 85 3.86 6.42 -7.44
CA MET A 85 4.25 6.02 -6.08
C MET A 85 5.77 5.88 -5.93
N GLY A 86 6.53 6.39 -6.89
CA GLY A 86 7.99 6.30 -6.92
C GLY A 86 8.51 5.23 -7.89
N PRO A 87 9.84 5.02 -7.93
CA PRO A 87 10.48 4.06 -8.83
C PRO A 87 10.11 2.61 -8.47
N LEU A 88 9.94 1.74 -9.47
CA LEU A 88 9.59 0.33 -9.26
C LEU A 88 10.68 -0.45 -8.50
N GLU A 89 11.93 0.00 -8.59
CA GLU A 89 13.07 -0.51 -7.85
C GLU A 89 12.83 -0.50 -6.34
N SER A 90 12.12 0.52 -5.83
CA SER A 90 11.69 0.58 -4.44
C SER A 90 10.76 -0.60 -4.10
N ALA A 91 9.74 -0.82 -4.93
CA ALA A 91 8.79 -1.92 -4.74
C ALA A 91 9.46 -3.30 -4.81
N PHE A 92 10.44 -3.48 -5.70
CA PHE A 92 11.24 -4.72 -5.75
C PHE A 92 12.10 -4.92 -4.50
N ARG A 93 12.76 -3.86 -4.00
CA ARG A 93 13.49 -3.91 -2.73
C ARG A 93 12.54 -4.30 -1.59
N SER A 94 11.44 -3.57 -1.43
CA SER A 94 10.44 -3.80 -0.39
C SER A 94 9.89 -5.22 -0.44
N ALA A 95 9.52 -5.71 -1.63
CA ALA A 95 8.97 -7.05 -1.80
C ALA A 95 10.00 -8.13 -1.44
N ARG A 96 11.26 -7.97 -1.87
CA ARG A 96 12.34 -8.88 -1.52
C ARG A 96 12.58 -8.92 0.00
N SER A 97 12.67 -7.76 0.64
CA SER A 97 12.93 -7.67 2.08
C SER A 97 11.81 -8.26 2.93
N LEU A 98 10.55 -8.11 2.49
CA LEU A 98 9.39 -8.71 3.17
C LEU A 98 9.14 -10.18 2.80
N GLY A 99 9.78 -10.70 1.76
CA GLY A 99 9.44 -12.00 1.17
C GLY A 99 8.07 -12.01 0.49
N ALA A 100 7.57 -10.85 0.08
CA ALA A 100 6.32 -10.72 -0.65
C ALA A 100 6.48 -11.32 -2.06
N LYS A 101 5.56 -12.22 -2.43
CA LYS A 101 5.56 -12.87 -3.75
C LYS A 101 4.76 -12.11 -4.81
N THR A 102 4.10 -11.03 -4.40
CA THR A 102 3.18 -10.28 -5.24
C THR A 102 3.41 -8.79 -5.05
N ILE A 103 3.56 -8.10 -6.18
CA ILE A 103 3.50 -6.65 -6.27
C ILE A 103 2.21 -6.31 -7.02
N ARG A 104 1.31 -5.55 -6.40
CA ARG A 104 0.15 -4.98 -7.10
C ARG A 104 0.56 -3.64 -7.69
N LEU A 105 0.45 -3.53 -9.01
CA LEU A 105 0.91 -2.36 -9.73
C LEU A 105 -0.26 -1.53 -10.28
N GLY A 106 -0.41 -0.31 -9.79
CA GLY A 106 -1.28 0.69 -10.40
C GLY A 106 -0.67 1.22 -11.70
N LEU A 107 -1.35 0.96 -12.83
CA LEU A 107 -0.87 1.36 -14.16
C LEU A 107 -1.28 2.76 -14.58
N THR A 108 -2.29 3.35 -13.93
CA THR A 108 -2.87 4.63 -14.32
C THR A 108 -3.26 5.44 -13.08
N PRO A 109 -3.01 6.77 -13.06
CA PRO A 109 -3.54 7.67 -12.05
C PRO A 109 -5.02 7.97 -12.20
N VAL A 110 -5.61 7.60 -13.33
CA VAL A 110 -7.01 7.87 -13.63
C VAL A 110 -7.89 6.89 -12.84
N LEU A 111 -8.63 7.43 -11.86
CA LEU A 111 -9.60 6.67 -11.08
C LEU A 111 -10.82 6.33 -11.96
N CYS A 112 -11.59 5.31 -11.56
CA CYS A 112 -12.73 4.85 -12.38
C CYS A 112 -13.76 5.95 -12.68
N GLY A 113 -13.99 6.88 -11.75
CA GLY A 113 -14.87 8.03 -11.96
C GLY A 113 -14.35 8.99 -13.03
N ASP A 114 -13.04 9.23 -13.04
CA ASP A 114 -12.40 10.09 -14.04
C ASP A 114 -12.42 9.41 -15.42
N ARG A 115 -12.19 8.10 -15.52
CA ARG A 115 -12.31 7.40 -16.81
C ARG A 115 -13.68 7.58 -17.46
N ASN A 116 -14.74 7.55 -16.65
CA ASN A 116 -16.09 7.82 -17.15
C ASN A 116 -16.28 9.28 -17.61
N ALA A 117 -15.73 10.24 -16.87
CA ALA A 117 -15.80 11.66 -17.24
C ALA A 117 -14.99 12.00 -18.51
N TRP A 118 -13.87 11.32 -18.72
CA TRP A 118 -12.95 11.57 -19.83
C TRP A 118 -13.24 10.74 -21.09
N GLY A 119 -14.10 9.72 -20.99
CA GLY A 119 -14.46 8.86 -22.13
C GLY A 119 -13.22 8.24 -22.77
N GLU A 120 -13.20 8.07 -24.09
CA GLU A 120 -12.08 7.45 -24.82
C GLU A 120 -10.72 8.13 -24.61
N LYS A 121 -10.69 9.39 -24.16
CA LYS A 121 -9.46 10.18 -23.99
C LYS A 121 -8.69 9.84 -22.71
N TRP A 122 -9.23 9.01 -21.82
CA TRP A 122 -8.57 8.69 -20.54
C TRP A 122 -7.16 8.08 -20.74
N GLY A 123 -6.93 7.39 -21.86
CA GLY A 123 -5.65 6.76 -22.20
C GLY A 123 -4.51 7.76 -22.45
N GLU A 124 -4.84 9.02 -22.78
CA GLU A 124 -3.90 10.10 -23.04
C GLU A 124 -3.29 10.69 -21.74
N LEU A 125 -3.80 10.30 -20.56
CA LEU A 125 -3.39 10.83 -19.25
C LEU A 125 -2.31 9.99 -18.54
N ASN A 126 -1.72 9.00 -19.21
CA ASN A 126 -0.75 8.05 -18.64
C ASN A 126 0.69 8.29 -19.10
#